data_AF-A0A6G3MI87-F1
#
_entry.id   AF-A0A6G3MI87-F1
#
_cell.length_a   1.000
_cell.length_b   1.000
_cell.length_c   1.000
_cell.angle_alpha   90.00
_cell.angle_beta   90.00
_cell.angle_gamma   90.00
#
_symmetry.space_group_name_H-M   'P 1'
#
loop_
_entity.id
_entity.type
_entity.pdbx_description
1 polymer ?
#
loop_
_entity_poly.entity_id
_entity_poly.type
_entity_poly.pdbx_seq_one_letter_code
_entity_poly.pdbx_strand_id
1 'polypeptide(L)'
;MADGLVQRVNARHRNQGKDEEEISQTKNYIDSNDEVKDKYKSKRLKLSLMEEILILSMKENTGETFLLTDTASYSIRACMLVELAMRGKIELEPMGLRKRSSERRNVIVINNSITGDPILDEALRIISESPESDSVKAWLDLLSGETWNLQNLKYQMKNVRTRICKGLSEKGICSTDVQDFVLFSVTTHPIIDESPKKNIIA
;
A
#
# COMPACT_ATOMS: atom_id res chain seq x y z
N MET A 1 -56.75 33.07 -44.37
CA MET A 1 -57.30 31.71 -44.18
C MET A 1 -56.21 30.88 -43.53
N ALA A 2 -56.51 30.33 -42.35
CA ALA A 2 -55.65 29.44 -41.57
C ALA A 2 -55.49 28.08 -42.28
N ASP A 3 -54.44 27.31 -42.01
CA ASP A 3 -54.53 26.18 -41.05
C ASP A 3 -53.22 25.35 -41.03
N GLY A 4 -52.90 24.78 -39.87
CA GLY A 4 -52.16 23.51 -39.79
C GLY A 4 -50.68 23.54 -39.37
N LEU A 5 -50.42 23.61 -38.06
CA LEU A 5 -49.52 22.64 -37.40
C LEU A 5 -49.71 22.68 -35.87
N VAL A 6 -50.28 21.59 -35.37
CA VAL A 6 -50.68 21.37 -33.97
C VAL A 6 -49.44 21.15 -33.10
N GLN A 7 -49.17 22.06 -32.17
CA GLN A 7 -48.24 21.86 -31.05
C GLN A 7 -48.94 21.04 -29.96
N ARG A 8 -48.36 19.89 -29.58
CA ARG A 8 -48.78 19.16 -28.37
C ARG A 8 -48.33 19.92 -27.13
N VAL A 9 -49.30 20.46 -26.39
CA VAL A 9 -49.12 21.00 -25.05
C VAL A 9 -49.11 19.84 -24.06
N ASN A 10 -47.95 19.52 -23.48
CA ASN A 10 -47.90 18.79 -22.21
C ASN A 10 -47.72 19.80 -21.09
N ALA A 11 -48.83 20.15 -20.46
CA ALA A 11 -48.85 20.80 -19.17
C ALA A 11 -48.35 19.83 -18.10
N ARG A 12 -47.32 20.24 -17.34
CA ARG A 12 -47.33 20.24 -15.86
C ARG A 12 -45.98 20.72 -15.33
N HIS A 13 -45.99 21.98 -14.94
CA HIS A 13 -45.11 22.49 -13.88
C HIS A 13 -45.54 21.87 -12.54
N ARG A 14 -44.57 21.79 -11.61
CA ARG A 14 -44.71 21.81 -10.14
C ARG A 14 -44.60 20.45 -9.42
N ASN A 15 -43.35 20.09 -9.09
CA ASN A 15 -42.89 19.76 -7.74
C ASN A 15 -41.37 19.52 -7.78
N GLN A 16 -40.59 20.61 -7.67
CA GLN A 16 -39.18 20.57 -7.29
C GLN A 16 -39.13 21.13 -5.86
N GLY A 17 -38.68 20.34 -4.90
CA GLY A 17 -38.59 20.78 -3.49
C GLY A 17 -38.90 19.72 -2.44
N LYS A 18 -39.04 18.43 -2.79
CA LYS A 18 -39.19 17.35 -1.80
C LYS A 18 -38.14 16.23 -1.89
N ASP A 19 -37.37 16.16 -2.98
CA ASP A 19 -36.40 15.08 -3.17
C ASP A 19 -34.99 15.43 -2.63
N GLU A 20 -34.74 16.70 -2.25
CA GLU A 20 -33.44 17.14 -1.72
C GLU A 20 -33.28 16.90 -0.21
N GLU A 21 -34.37 16.79 0.55
CA GLU A 21 -34.33 16.57 2.00
C GLU A 21 -34.09 15.09 2.38
N GLU A 22 -34.60 14.12 1.61
CA GLU A 22 -34.38 12.68 1.87
C GLU A 22 -32.94 12.24 1.57
N ILE A 23 -32.29 12.84 0.56
CA ILE A 23 -30.87 12.56 0.21
C ILE A 23 -29.92 13.17 1.27
N SER A 24 -30.32 14.29 1.87
CA SER A 24 -29.54 14.96 2.91
C SER A 24 -29.60 14.21 4.24
N GLN A 25 -30.75 13.61 4.57
CA GLN A 25 -30.91 12.78 5.77
C GLN A 25 -30.18 11.43 5.66
N THR A 26 -30.14 10.80 4.47
CA THR A 26 -29.38 9.55 4.27
C THR A 26 -27.87 9.74 4.30
N LYS A 27 -27.34 10.90 3.87
CA LYS A 27 -25.91 11.22 4.00
C LYS A 27 -25.45 11.40 5.45
N ASN A 28 -26.30 12.01 6.29
CA ASN A 28 -25.94 12.25 7.69
C ASN A 28 -25.97 11.00 8.58
N TYR A 29 -26.67 9.92 8.17
CA TYR A 29 -26.67 8.65 8.90
C TYR A 29 -25.47 7.74 8.59
N ILE A 30 -24.74 8.01 7.49
CA ILE A 30 -23.53 7.24 7.12
C ILE A 30 -22.29 7.83 7.83
N ASP A 31 -22.29 9.14 8.09
CA ASP A 31 -21.14 9.86 8.66
C ASP A 31 -20.94 9.62 10.18
N SER A 32 -22.00 9.29 10.91
CA SER A 32 -21.93 9.14 12.39
C SER A 32 -21.39 7.79 12.88
N ASN A 33 -21.19 6.81 11.98
CA ASN A 33 -20.68 5.48 12.34
C ASN A 33 -19.16 5.31 12.13
N ASP A 34 -18.49 6.24 11.44
CA ASP A 34 -17.05 6.17 11.21
C ASP A 34 -16.24 6.77 12.38
N GLU A 35 -16.76 7.79 13.07
CA GLU A 35 -16.08 8.42 14.21
C GLU A 35 -15.89 7.45 15.41
N VAL A 36 -16.82 6.51 15.61
CA VAL A 36 -16.74 5.54 16.71
C VAL A 36 -15.71 4.44 16.44
N LYS A 37 -15.46 4.09 15.16
CA LYS A 37 -14.39 3.15 14.76
C LYS A 37 -13.00 3.78 14.89
N ASP A 38 -12.86 5.09 14.67
CA ASP A 38 -11.57 5.78 14.69
C ASP A 38 -10.94 5.91 16.09
N LYS A 39 -11.76 5.89 17.15
CA LYS A 39 -11.25 5.94 18.54
C LYS A 39 -10.52 4.67 18.98
N TYR A 40 -10.84 3.52 18.36
CA TYR A 40 -10.11 2.26 18.58
C TYR A 40 -8.91 2.11 17.62
N LYS A 41 -8.98 2.73 16.44
CA LYS A 41 -7.88 2.79 15.45
C LYS A 41 -6.68 3.57 15.97
N SER A 42 -6.91 4.60 16.79
CA SER A 42 -5.89 5.50 17.34
C SER A 42 -4.99 4.86 18.42
N LYS A 43 -5.33 3.66 18.93
CA LYS A 43 -4.43 2.83 19.77
C LYS A 43 -3.75 1.69 19.01
N ARG A 44 -4.05 1.51 17.72
CA ARG A 44 -3.42 0.45 16.92
C ARG A 44 -1.99 0.85 16.60
N LEU A 45 -1.04 -0.07 16.81
CA LEU A 45 0.31 0.09 16.29
C LEU A 45 0.22 0.32 14.77
N LYS A 46 0.82 1.42 14.30
CA LYS A 46 0.81 1.74 12.87
C LYS A 46 1.84 0.86 12.16
N LEU A 47 1.34 -0.14 11.47
CA LEU A 47 2.15 -1.03 10.64
C LEU A 47 2.13 -0.56 9.20
N SER A 48 3.26 -0.74 8.54
CA SER A 48 3.38 -0.64 7.09
C SER A 48 2.80 -1.89 6.44
N LEU A 49 2.38 -1.78 5.18
CA LEU A 49 1.89 -2.92 4.40
C LEU A 49 2.96 -4.02 4.27
N MET A 50 4.23 -3.63 4.22
CA MET A 50 5.38 -4.54 4.21
C MET A 50 5.50 -5.35 5.51
N GLU A 51 5.24 -4.72 6.65
CA GLU A 51 5.24 -5.38 7.96
C GLU A 51 4.05 -6.32 8.09
N GLU A 52 2.86 -5.90 7.66
CA GLU A 52 1.64 -6.71 7.70
C GLU A 52 1.79 -7.99 6.86
N ILE A 53 2.25 -7.87 5.62
CA ILE A 53 2.46 -9.05 4.75
C ILE A 53 3.53 -9.99 5.32
N LEU A 54 4.57 -9.45 5.97
CA LEU A 54 5.59 -10.25 6.61
C LEU A 54 5.04 -10.99 7.84
N ILE A 55 4.27 -10.34 8.70
CA ILE A 55 3.65 -10.96 9.87
C ILE A 55 2.69 -12.08 9.44
N LEU A 56 1.87 -11.84 8.40
CA LEU A 56 0.97 -12.87 7.86
C LEU A 56 1.74 -14.10 7.36
N SER A 57 2.99 -13.91 6.91
CA SER A 57 3.84 -14.99 6.40
C SER A 57 4.62 -15.78 7.45
N MET A 58 4.70 -15.25 8.66
CA MET A 58 5.46 -15.84 9.76
C MET A 58 4.65 -16.94 10.44
N LYS A 59 5.32 -18.08 10.68
CA LYS A 59 4.78 -19.16 11.51
C LYS A 59 4.79 -18.72 12.97
N GLU A 60 3.71 -19.07 13.67
CA GLU A 60 3.58 -18.83 15.11
C GLU A 60 4.66 -19.60 15.89
N ASN A 61 5.18 -18.96 16.94
CA ASN A 61 6.13 -19.50 17.92
C ASN A 61 7.55 -19.86 17.42
N THR A 62 7.80 -20.02 16.12
CA THR A 62 9.17 -20.29 15.60
C THR A 62 9.85 -19.07 15.02
N GLY A 63 9.08 -18.06 14.58
CA GLY A 63 9.64 -16.91 13.84
C GLY A 63 10.16 -17.27 12.45
N GLU A 64 9.91 -18.49 11.99
CA GLU A 64 10.24 -18.92 10.63
C GLU A 64 9.29 -18.23 9.65
N THR A 65 9.87 -17.48 8.70
CA THR A 65 9.13 -16.95 7.56
C THR A 65 9.05 -18.03 6.49
N PHE A 66 7.84 -18.50 6.14
CA PHE A 66 7.64 -19.42 5.00
C PHE A 66 8.00 -18.74 3.66
N LEU A 67 8.09 -17.42 3.65
CA LEU A 67 8.28 -16.56 2.49
C LEU A 67 9.75 -16.21 2.21
N LEU A 68 10.59 -17.25 2.09
CA LEU A 68 11.94 -17.16 1.51
C LEU A 68 11.94 -17.23 -0.03
N THR A 69 10.77 -17.25 -0.66
CA THR A 69 10.65 -17.34 -2.12
C THR A 69 10.82 -15.97 -2.77
N ASP A 70 11.24 -15.95 -4.04
CA ASP A 70 11.35 -14.73 -4.84
C ASP A 70 10.01 -13.99 -4.92
N THR A 71 8.89 -14.73 -4.96
CA THR A 71 7.53 -14.18 -4.94
C THR A 71 7.24 -13.32 -3.70
N ALA A 72 7.76 -13.72 -2.54
CA ALA A 72 7.61 -12.92 -1.33
C ALA A 72 8.37 -11.60 -1.42
N SER A 73 9.61 -11.68 -1.93
CA SER A 73 10.44 -10.49 -2.13
C SER A 73 9.71 -9.50 -3.04
N TYR A 74 9.18 -9.96 -4.17
CA TYR A 74 8.40 -9.15 -5.11
C TYR A 74 7.15 -8.53 -4.45
N SER A 75 6.43 -9.31 -3.65
CA SER A 75 5.23 -8.86 -2.93
C SER A 75 5.54 -7.73 -1.96
N ILE A 76 6.64 -7.82 -1.20
CA ILE A 76 7.07 -6.75 -0.28
C ILE A 76 7.38 -5.46 -1.05
N ARG A 77 8.01 -5.55 -2.24
CA ARG A 77 8.29 -4.35 -3.07
C ARG A 77 7.02 -3.78 -3.68
N ALA A 78 6.04 -4.62 -4.02
CA ALA A 78 4.72 -4.16 -4.44
C ALA A 78 4.01 -3.41 -3.30
N CYS A 79 4.05 -3.94 -2.07
CA CYS A 79 3.55 -3.25 -0.89
C CYS A 79 4.25 -1.90 -0.67
N MET A 80 5.57 -1.80 -0.87
CA MET A 80 6.30 -0.52 -0.80
C MET A 80 5.72 0.52 -1.75
N LEU A 81 5.56 0.18 -3.03
CA LEU A 81 5.06 1.12 -4.04
C LEU A 81 3.61 1.52 -3.73
N VAL A 82 2.77 0.56 -3.36
CA VAL A 82 1.38 0.85 -2.96
C VAL A 82 1.35 1.79 -1.76
N GLU A 83 2.20 1.56 -0.76
CA GLU A 83 2.23 2.38 0.44
C GLU A 83 2.76 3.80 0.17
N LEU A 84 3.77 3.95 -0.69
CA LEU A 84 4.22 5.27 -1.16
C LEU A 84 3.10 6.01 -1.90
N ALA A 85 2.30 5.31 -2.70
CA ALA A 85 1.15 5.90 -3.38
C ALA A 85 0.05 6.32 -2.40
N MET A 86 -0.28 5.47 -1.41
CA MET A 86 -1.24 5.79 -0.35
C MET A 86 -0.80 6.97 0.52
N ARG A 87 0.52 7.16 0.69
CA ARG A 87 1.11 8.32 1.38
C ARG A 87 1.25 9.56 0.49
N GLY A 88 0.77 9.51 -0.76
CA GLY A 88 0.82 10.63 -1.71
C GLY A 88 2.23 11.02 -2.15
N LYS A 89 3.19 10.10 -2.09
CA LYS A 89 4.60 10.34 -2.48
C LYS A 89 4.81 10.10 -3.96
N ILE A 90 4.16 9.08 -4.48
CA ILE A 90 4.21 8.70 -5.89
C ILE A 90 2.80 8.60 -6.47
N GLU A 91 2.70 8.79 -7.78
CA GLU A 91 1.48 8.60 -8.55
C GLU A 91 1.81 7.85 -9.84
N LEU A 92 0.79 7.29 -10.49
CA LEU A 92 0.96 6.73 -11.83
C LEU A 92 0.68 7.80 -12.86
N GLU A 93 1.38 7.72 -14.00
CA GLU A 93 1.03 8.50 -15.17
C GLU A 93 -0.49 8.45 -15.46
N PRO A 94 -1.08 9.58 -15.90
CA PRO A 94 -2.47 9.62 -16.31
C PRO A 94 -2.79 8.50 -17.30
N MET A 95 -3.99 7.94 -17.18
CA MET A 95 -4.38 6.79 -17.97
C MET A 95 -4.42 7.14 -19.46
N GLY A 96 -3.43 6.68 -20.22
CA GLY A 96 -3.40 6.82 -21.67
C GLY A 96 -4.28 5.77 -22.38
N LEU A 97 -4.62 6.04 -23.64
CA LEU A 97 -5.46 5.15 -24.47
C LEU A 97 -4.90 3.71 -24.60
N ARG A 98 -3.56 3.57 -24.61
CA ARG A 98 -2.86 2.29 -24.85
C ARG A 98 -2.35 1.59 -23.59
N LYS A 99 -2.02 2.34 -22.53
CA LYS A 99 -1.45 1.82 -21.27
C LYS A 99 -2.50 1.85 -20.15
N ARG A 100 -3.57 1.06 -20.30
CA ARG A 100 -4.66 1.01 -19.30
C ARG A 100 -4.25 0.25 -18.02
N SER A 101 -3.37 -0.75 -18.13
CA SER A 101 -2.90 -1.52 -16.97
C SER A 101 -1.99 -0.68 -16.08
N SER A 102 -2.21 -0.72 -14.77
CA SER A 102 -1.37 -0.06 -13.76
C SER A 102 0.09 -0.52 -13.85
N GLU A 103 0.33 -1.81 -14.10
CA GLU A 103 1.67 -2.42 -14.17
C GLU A 103 2.57 -1.74 -15.23
N ARG A 104 1.99 -1.29 -16.35
CA ARG A 104 2.73 -0.75 -17.50
C ARG A 104 2.84 0.77 -17.50
N ARG A 105 2.20 1.45 -16.55
CA ARG A 105 2.24 2.92 -16.43
C ARG A 105 3.48 3.32 -15.63
N ASN A 106 4.06 4.46 -16.00
CA ASN A 106 5.25 4.95 -15.31
C ASN A 106 4.86 5.52 -13.95
N VAL A 107 5.78 5.36 -13.01
CA VAL A 107 5.67 5.94 -11.66
C VAL A 107 6.27 7.34 -11.70
N ILE A 108 5.53 8.31 -11.19
CA ILE A 108 5.93 9.71 -11.06
C ILE A 108 6.08 10.03 -9.58
N VAL A 109 7.17 10.69 -9.20
CA VAL A 109 7.35 11.20 -7.83
C VAL A 109 6.65 12.56 -7.72
N ILE A 110 5.68 12.65 -6.81
CA ILE A 110 4.93 13.89 -6.52
C ILE A 110 5.56 14.64 -5.36
N ASN A 111 5.97 13.90 -4.31
CA ASN A 111 6.49 14.48 -3.09
C ASN A 111 7.65 13.65 -2.55
N ASN A 112 8.82 14.29 -2.46
CA ASN A 112 10.05 13.66 -1.98
C ASN A 112 10.37 13.94 -0.50
N SER A 113 9.39 14.39 0.30
CA SER A 113 9.61 14.55 1.74
C SER A 113 9.71 13.20 2.43
N ILE A 114 10.41 13.15 3.57
CA ILE A 114 10.56 11.92 4.35
C ILE A 114 9.19 11.38 4.81
N THR A 115 9.09 10.06 4.85
CA THR A 115 7.91 9.30 5.28
C THR A 115 8.01 8.85 6.74
N GLY A 116 9.23 8.86 7.30
CA GLY A 116 9.53 8.37 8.64
C GLY A 116 9.76 6.86 8.71
N ASP A 117 9.60 6.14 7.60
CA ASP A 117 9.99 4.74 7.46
C ASP A 117 11.28 4.66 6.61
N PRO A 118 12.40 4.20 7.18
CA PRO A 118 13.69 4.14 6.48
C PRO A 118 13.66 3.31 5.19
N ILE A 119 12.79 2.30 5.08
CA ILE A 119 12.68 1.45 3.88
C ILE A 119 11.97 2.23 2.78
N LEU A 120 10.85 2.88 3.10
CA LEU A 120 10.12 3.70 2.14
C LEU A 120 10.92 4.93 1.71
N ASP A 121 11.68 5.53 2.62
CA ASP A 121 12.53 6.70 2.34
C ASP A 121 13.68 6.34 1.39
N GLU A 122 14.27 5.16 1.55
CA GLU A 122 15.28 4.66 0.62
C GLU A 122 14.69 4.35 -0.76
N ALA A 123 13.53 3.68 -0.80
CA ALA A 123 12.83 3.38 -2.05
C ALA A 123 12.48 4.68 -2.80
N LEU A 124 11.93 5.66 -2.09
CA LEU A 124 11.56 6.97 -2.65
C LEU A 124 12.80 7.71 -3.18
N ARG A 125 13.91 7.69 -2.44
CA ARG A 125 15.19 8.25 -2.89
C ARG A 125 15.65 7.60 -4.20
N ILE A 126 15.68 6.27 -4.25
CA ILE A 126 16.08 5.51 -5.45
C ILE A 126 15.22 5.90 -6.67
N ILE A 127 13.90 5.99 -6.48
CA ILE A 127 12.96 6.36 -7.56
C ILE A 127 13.20 7.81 -8.00
N SER A 128 13.42 8.72 -7.05
CA SER A 128 13.61 10.15 -7.33
C SER A 128 14.95 10.50 -7.99
N GLU A 129 16.01 9.73 -7.71
CA GLU A 129 17.35 9.95 -8.27
C GLU A 129 17.53 9.29 -9.64
N SER A 130 16.59 8.45 -10.07
CA SER A 130 16.64 7.85 -11.41
C SER A 130 16.41 8.90 -12.49
N PRO A 131 17.26 8.93 -13.53
CA PRO A 131 17.12 9.88 -14.63
C PRO A 131 15.89 9.61 -15.51
N GLU A 132 15.39 8.37 -15.52
CA GLU A 132 14.25 7.95 -16.33
C GLU A 132 13.08 7.50 -15.46
N SER A 133 11.87 7.86 -15.87
CA SER A 133 10.63 7.40 -15.24
C SER A 133 10.28 6.00 -15.75
N ASP A 134 10.37 5.01 -14.86
CA ASP A 134 10.11 3.62 -15.19
C ASP A 134 8.67 3.17 -14.85
N SER A 135 8.23 2.11 -15.52
CA SER A 135 6.95 1.44 -15.25
C SER A 135 6.89 0.81 -13.86
N VAL A 136 5.70 0.61 -13.29
CA VAL A 136 5.53 -0.12 -12.02
C VAL A 136 6.23 -1.47 -12.05
N LYS A 137 6.08 -2.24 -13.14
CA LYS A 137 6.78 -3.52 -13.31
C LYS A 137 8.29 -3.36 -13.24
N ALA A 138 8.82 -2.43 -14.02
CA ALA A 138 10.25 -2.19 -14.08
C ALA A 138 10.79 -1.82 -12.69
N TRP A 139 10.09 -0.97 -11.95
CA TRP A 139 10.47 -0.65 -10.57
C TRP A 139 10.49 -1.87 -9.64
N LEU A 140 9.52 -2.77 -9.75
CA LEU A 140 9.52 -4.00 -8.96
C LEU A 140 10.73 -4.89 -9.29
N ASP A 141 11.05 -5.06 -10.58
CA ASP A 141 12.19 -5.85 -11.03
C ASP A 141 13.52 -5.20 -10.58
N LEU A 142 13.63 -3.87 -10.68
CA LEU A 142 14.80 -3.10 -10.25
C LEU A 142 15.04 -3.17 -8.74
N LEU A 143 14.01 -2.90 -7.93
CA LEU A 143 14.10 -2.90 -6.46
C LEU A 143 14.33 -4.32 -5.90
N SER A 144 13.89 -5.35 -6.62
CA SER A 144 14.13 -6.76 -6.28
C SER A 144 15.49 -7.27 -6.78
N GLY A 145 16.07 -6.61 -7.80
CA GLY A 145 17.32 -7.01 -8.42
C GLY A 145 17.17 -8.13 -9.45
N GLU A 146 16.00 -8.24 -10.08
CA GLU A 146 15.70 -9.21 -11.14
C GLU A 146 16.18 -8.74 -12.53
N THR A 147 16.81 -7.55 -12.59
CA THR A 147 17.37 -7.00 -13.82
C THR A 147 18.73 -7.61 -14.16
N TRP A 148 18.95 -7.87 -15.44
CA TRP A 148 20.25 -8.30 -15.99
C TRP A 148 21.15 -7.12 -16.40
N ASN A 149 20.65 -5.87 -16.34
CA ASN A 149 21.47 -4.70 -16.65
C ASN A 149 22.34 -4.30 -15.45
N LEU A 150 23.67 -4.42 -15.61
CA LEU A 150 24.64 -4.15 -14.55
C LEU A 150 24.58 -2.71 -14.01
N GLN A 151 24.27 -1.72 -14.85
CA GLN A 151 24.15 -0.32 -14.41
C GLN A 151 22.94 -0.10 -13.51
N ASN A 152 21.90 -0.93 -13.69
CA ASN A 152 20.64 -0.85 -12.95
C ASN A 152 20.67 -1.66 -11.65
N LEU A 153 21.67 -2.51 -11.46
CA LEU A 153 21.82 -3.32 -10.25
C LEU A 153 22.01 -2.47 -8.97
N LYS A 154 22.44 -1.22 -9.13
CA LYS A 154 22.56 -0.24 -8.03
C LYS A 154 21.20 0.12 -7.40
N TYR A 155 20.09 -0.11 -8.09
CA TYR A 155 18.75 0.20 -7.61
C TYR A 155 18.16 -0.90 -6.70
N GLN A 156 18.83 -2.04 -6.59
CA GLN A 156 18.37 -3.14 -5.75
C GLN A 156 18.41 -2.74 -4.27
N MET A 157 17.28 -2.91 -3.59
CA MET A 157 17.20 -2.74 -2.14
C MET A 157 17.64 -4.00 -1.41
N LYS A 158 18.69 -3.86 -0.59
CA LYS A 158 19.32 -4.97 0.12
C LYS A 158 18.78 -5.12 1.54
N ASN A 159 18.79 -6.36 2.04
CA ASN A 159 18.45 -6.70 3.42
C ASN A 159 17.07 -6.22 3.90
N VAL A 160 16.13 -6.03 2.96
CA VAL A 160 14.78 -5.52 3.25
C VAL A 160 14.10 -6.34 4.33
N ARG A 161 14.08 -7.67 4.22
CA ARG A 161 13.42 -8.54 5.20
C ARG A 161 13.99 -8.35 6.61
N THR A 162 15.32 -8.38 6.76
CA THR A 162 15.98 -8.19 8.06
C THR A 162 15.66 -6.83 8.66
N ARG A 163 15.56 -5.78 7.82
CA ARG A 163 15.18 -4.44 8.27
C ARG A 163 13.73 -4.36 8.72
N ILE A 164 12.81 -5.02 8.00
CA ILE A 164 11.41 -5.12 8.43
C ILE A 164 11.31 -5.88 9.75
N CYS A 165 11.99 -7.03 9.91
CA CYS A 165 12.01 -7.77 11.18
C CYS A 165 12.54 -6.92 12.34
N LYS A 166 13.60 -6.14 12.10
CA LYS A 166 14.12 -5.21 13.10
C LYS A 166 13.08 -4.15 13.49
N GLY A 167 12.39 -3.55 12.52
CA GLY A 167 11.29 -2.60 12.79
C GLY A 167 10.14 -3.23 13.58
N LEU A 168 9.78 -4.47 13.29
CA LEU A 168 8.79 -5.23 14.06
C LEU A 168 9.24 -5.51 15.50
N SER A 169 10.53 -5.76 15.71
CA SER A 169 11.09 -5.96 17.04
C SER A 169 11.14 -4.66 17.85
N GLU A 170 11.52 -3.55 17.22
CA GLU A 170 11.48 -2.21 17.83
C GLU A 170 10.05 -1.80 18.22
N LYS A 171 9.03 -2.29 17.49
CA LYS A 171 7.61 -2.11 17.81
C LYS A 171 7.07 -3.08 18.87
N GLY A 172 7.87 -4.01 19.36
CA GLY A 172 7.49 -4.99 20.38
C GLY A 172 6.62 -6.15 19.87
N ILE A 173 6.51 -6.34 18.56
CA ILE A 173 5.72 -7.43 17.96
C ILE A 173 6.54 -8.73 17.92
N CYS A 174 7.83 -8.62 17.62
CA CYS A 174 8.76 -9.74 17.54
C CYS A 174 9.88 -9.64 18.60
N SER A 175 10.33 -10.78 19.12
CA SER A 175 11.61 -10.85 19.84
C SER A 175 12.78 -10.80 18.86
N THR A 176 13.98 -10.58 19.39
CA THR A 176 15.22 -10.91 18.70
C THR A 176 15.92 -11.98 19.51
N ASP A 177 15.85 -13.21 19.02
CA ASP A 177 16.45 -14.37 19.67
C ASP A 177 17.64 -14.86 18.84
N VAL A 178 18.66 -15.36 19.50
CA VAL A 178 19.81 -15.98 18.83
C VAL A 178 19.73 -17.47 19.09
N GLN A 179 19.55 -18.25 18.02
CA GLN A 179 19.55 -19.69 18.07
C GLN A 179 20.95 -20.20 17.71
N ASP A 180 21.60 -20.83 18.68
CA ASP A 180 22.92 -21.43 18.50
C ASP A 180 22.81 -22.83 17.92
N PHE A 181 23.46 -23.04 16.77
CA PHE A 181 23.73 -24.34 16.18
C PHE A 181 25.18 -24.73 16.45
N VAL A 182 25.50 -26.02 16.28
CA VAL A 182 26.84 -26.57 16.55
C VAL A 182 27.98 -25.79 15.88
N LEU A 183 27.72 -25.18 14.72
CA LEU A 183 28.75 -24.50 13.90
C LEU A 183 28.51 -23.01 13.68
N PHE A 184 27.33 -22.48 14.03
CA PHE A 184 26.94 -21.10 13.75
C PHE A 184 25.73 -20.71 14.57
N SER A 185 25.51 -19.40 14.72
CA SER A 185 24.31 -18.87 15.36
C SER A 185 23.44 -18.17 14.32
N VAL A 186 22.12 -18.33 14.42
CA VAL A 186 21.15 -17.64 13.56
C VAL A 186 20.27 -16.75 14.42
N THR A 187 20.15 -15.49 14.02
CA THR A 187 19.18 -14.59 14.62
C THR A 187 17.78 -14.89 14.07
N THR A 188 16.84 -15.16 14.96
CA THR A 188 15.44 -15.42 14.66
C THR A 188 14.56 -14.35 15.29
N HIS A 189 13.35 -14.18 14.73
CA HIS A 189 12.40 -13.17 15.16
C HIS A 189 11.03 -13.79 15.46
N PRO A 190 10.88 -14.52 16.58
CA PRO A 190 9.60 -15.10 16.95
C PRO A 190 8.58 -14.00 17.29
N ILE A 191 7.33 -14.21 16.87
CA ILE A 191 6.21 -13.32 17.21
C ILE A 191 5.88 -13.49 18.69
N ILE A 192 5.87 -12.39 19.44
CA ILE A 192 5.46 -12.36 20.85
C ILE A 192 4.02 -11.86 20.97
N ASP A 193 3.66 -10.82 20.20
CA ASP A 193 2.29 -10.28 20.17
C ASP A 193 1.56 -10.71 18.89
N GLU A 194 0.59 -11.60 19.05
CA GLU A 194 -0.26 -12.08 17.96
C GLU A 194 -1.42 -11.13 17.63
N SER A 195 -1.68 -10.13 18.47
CA SER A 195 -2.81 -9.21 18.30
C SER A 195 -2.81 -8.53 16.92
N PRO A 196 -1.67 -8.01 16.41
CA PRO A 196 -1.61 -7.43 15.07
C PRO A 196 -1.99 -8.43 13.97
N LYS A 197 -1.50 -9.67 14.05
CA LYS A 197 -1.79 -10.73 13.07
C LYS A 197 -3.29 -11.07 13.05
N LYS A 198 -3.89 -11.25 14.21
CA LYS A 198 -5.33 -11.52 14.36
C LYS A 198 -6.19 -10.38 13.80
N ASN A 199 -5.79 -9.14 14.03
CA ASN A 199 -6.48 -7.95 13.51
C ASN A 199 -6.36 -7.74 12.00
N ILE A 200 -5.43 -8.41 11.32
CA ILE A 200 -5.31 -8.36 9.85
C ILE A 200 -6.20 -9.44 9.21
N ILE A 201 -6.38 -10.58 9.88
CA ILE A 201 -7.19 -11.71 9.42
C ILE A 201 -8.69 -11.48 9.68
N ALA A 202 -9.02 -10.80 10.78
CA ALA A 202 -10.39 -10.47 11.19
C ALA A 202 -11.03 -9.40 10.30
#